data_AF-A0A497I1N2-F1
#
_entry.id   AF-A0A497I1N2-F1
#
_cell.length_a   1.000
_cell.length_b   1.000
_cell.length_c   1.000
_cell.angle_alpha   90.00
_cell.angle_beta   90.00
_cell.angle_gamma   90.00
#
_symmetry.space_group_name_H-M   'P 1'
#
loop_
_entity.id
_entity.type
_entity.pdbx_description
1 polymer ?
#
loop_
_entity_poly.entity_id
_entity_poly.type
_entity_poly.pdbx_seq_one_letter_code
_entity_poly.pdbx_strand_id
1 'polypeptide(L)'
;MSANVKSFKFPMKPSPALKNVKNIEEIEKWLVEPKYDGWRIVYVPNEGFFTRKGNSLNDWAFLKKLRPLFEYCDEKNIYLDGELVHLAGRNYVPSLKYNENGNAHIFLFDVIDEEKPLLERLRTLVLTVRHINSIVISVMPSIPLKEEKDIQKFFTLWTMHRNIEGIVLKRMDSKYYPGKDGPVITNDWIKIKNL
;
A
#
# COMPACT_ATOMS: atom_id res chain seq x y z
N MET A 1 -2.84 30.33 -5.21
CA MET A 1 -2.30 30.21 -3.84
C MET A 1 -2.05 28.73 -3.58
N SER A 2 -0.80 28.29 -3.65
CA SER A 2 -0.41 26.91 -3.36
C SER A 2 -0.52 26.68 -1.86
N ALA A 3 -1.54 25.94 -1.43
CA ALA A 3 -1.63 25.50 -0.04
C ALA A 3 -0.39 24.67 0.28
N ASN A 4 0.44 25.17 1.20
CA ASN A 4 1.54 24.42 1.79
C ASN A 4 0.93 23.24 2.55
N VAL A 5 0.94 22.06 1.92
CA VAL A 5 0.55 20.78 2.50
C VAL A 5 1.51 20.49 3.66
N LYS A 6 1.09 20.81 4.90
CA LYS A 6 1.93 20.67 6.11
C LYS A 6 1.77 19.32 6.83
N SER A 7 0.87 18.44 6.40
CA SER A 7 0.66 17.12 7.04
C SER A 7 1.13 15.92 6.21
N PHE A 8 1.19 16.05 4.87
CA PHE A 8 1.65 14.97 4.01
C PHE A 8 3.08 14.60 4.35
N LYS A 9 3.29 13.32 4.63
CA LYS A 9 4.61 12.73 4.74
C LYS A 9 4.80 11.71 3.63
N PHE A 10 6.02 11.64 3.09
CA PHE A 10 6.33 10.68 2.05
C PHE A 10 6.24 9.26 2.62
N PRO A 11 5.52 8.34 1.95
CA PRO A 11 5.35 7.00 2.48
C PRO A 11 6.66 6.21 2.38
N MET A 12 6.95 5.41 3.40
CA MET A 12 8.13 4.55 3.53
C MET A 12 8.27 3.59 2.33
N LYS A 13 9.48 3.28 1.87
CA LYS A 13 9.69 2.37 0.74
C LYS A 13 10.38 1.07 1.16
N PRO A 14 9.99 -0.07 0.54
CA PRO A 14 10.77 -1.29 0.65
C PRO A 14 12.14 -1.13 -0.02
N SER A 15 13.18 -1.65 0.61
CA SER A 15 14.48 -1.86 0.00
C SER A 15 14.37 -2.90 -1.12
N PRO A 16 15.13 -2.75 -2.22
CA PRO A 16 15.24 -3.82 -3.19
C PRO A 16 15.91 -5.04 -2.54
N ALA A 17 15.41 -6.24 -2.82
CA ALA A 17 16.16 -7.44 -2.51
C ALA A 17 17.57 -7.36 -3.13
N LEU A 18 18.58 -7.70 -2.33
CA LEU A 18 19.91 -7.94 -2.85
C LEU A 18 19.85 -9.17 -3.78
N LYS A 19 20.76 -9.23 -4.76
CA LYS A 19 20.87 -10.42 -5.64
C LYS A 19 21.04 -11.64 -4.73
N ASN A 20 20.05 -12.54 -4.73
CA ASN A 20 19.85 -13.69 -3.83
C ASN A 20 19.10 -13.34 -2.52
N VAL A 21 17.79 -13.58 -2.50
CA VAL A 21 16.90 -13.54 -1.30
C VAL A 21 17.19 -14.70 -0.31
N LYS A 22 18.30 -15.41 -0.50
CA LYS A 22 18.66 -16.53 0.37
C LYS A 22 19.08 -16.02 1.73
N ASN A 23 18.72 -16.75 2.79
CA ASN A 23 19.08 -16.45 4.18
C ASN A 23 18.37 -15.22 4.76
N ILE A 24 17.05 -15.09 4.56
CA ILE A 24 16.26 -14.17 5.39
C ILE A 24 16.26 -14.71 6.82
N GLU A 25 16.96 -14.01 7.71
CA GLU A 25 16.98 -14.33 9.13
C GLU A 25 15.58 -14.22 9.75
N GLU A 26 15.28 -15.12 10.67
CA GLU A 26 14.00 -15.15 11.42
C GLU A 26 12.78 -15.11 10.50
N ILE A 27 12.77 -15.97 9.46
CA ILE A 27 11.75 -16.02 8.39
C ILE A 27 10.30 -16.01 8.92
N GLU A 28 10.06 -16.64 10.07
CA GLU A 28 8.77 -16.71 10.76
C GLU A 28 8.25 -15.35 11.26
N LYS A 29 9.12 -14.33 11.34
CA LYS A 29 8.77 -12.95 11.67
C LYS A 29 8.39 -12.11 10.46
N TRP A 30 8.33 -12.70 9.26
CA TRP A 30 8.03 -11.99 8.02
C TRP A 30 6.64 -12.34 7.48
N LEU A 31 5.97 -11.31 6.96
CA LEU A 31 4.79 -11.42 6.11
C LEU A 31 5.21 -11.29 4.65
N VAL A 32 4.44 -11.91 3.77
CA VAL A 32 4.55 -11.73 2.32
C VAL A 32 3.24 -11.16 1.77
N GLU A 33 3.38 -10.17 0.89
CA GLU A 33 2.29 -9.49 0.19
C GLU A 33 2.55 -9.46 -1.32
N PRO A 34 1.51 -9.51 -2.16
CA PRO A 34 1.68 -9.33 -3.59
C PRO A 34 2.07 -7.89 -3.89
N LYS A 35 3.01 -7.72 -4.81
CA LYS A 35 3.45 -6.41 -5.26
C LYS A 35 2.69 -6.01 -6.52
N TYR A 36 1.58 -5.30 -6.35
CA TYR A 36 0.85 -4.75 -7.49
C TYR A 36 1.66 -3.68 -8.25
N ASP A 37 1.43 -3.61 -9.56
CA ASP A 37 1.93 -2.56 -10.44
C ASP A 37 0.83 -1.54 -10.72
N GLY A 38 0.76 -0.51 -9.87
CA GLY A 38 -0.20 0.58 -9.98
C GLY A 38 0.41 1.92 -9.63
N TRP A 39 -0.44 2.83 -9.15
CA TRP A 39 0.01 4.06 -8.51
C TRP A 39 -0.12 3.92 -7.00
N ARG A 40 1.00 3.98 -6.29
CA ARG A 40 0.97 4.13 -4.83
C ARG A 40 0.29 5.43 -4.45
N ILE A 41 -0.73 5.30 -3.61
CA ILE A 41 -1.55 6.39 -3.08
C ILE A 41 -1.51 6.38 -1.56
N VAL A 42 -1.62 7.57 -0.97
CA VAL A 42 -1.69 7.80 0.47
C VAL A 42 -2.94 8.60 0.75
N TYR A 43 -3.73 8.16 1.72
CA TYR A 43 -4.83 8.94 2.28
C TYR A 43 -4.33 9.75 3.47
N VAL A 44 -4.64 11.03 3.49
CA VAL A 44 -4.34 11.96 4.58
C VAL A 44 -5.68 12.47 5.13
N PRO A 45 -5.99 12.25 6.43
CA PRO A 45 -7.21 12.73 7.06
C PRO A 45 -7.45 14.22 6.83
N ASN A 46 -8.67 14.57 6.45
CA ASN A 46 -9.16 15.91 6.11
C ASN A 46 -8.50 16.55 4.88
N GLU A 47 -7.57 15.86 4.22
CA GLU A 47 -6.88 16.35 3.02
C GLU A 47 -7.08 15.49 1.78
N GLY A 48 -7.43 14.21 1.94
CA GLY A 48 -7.77 13.32 0.83
C GLY A 48 -6.61 12.46 0.32
N PHE A 49 -6.66 12.09 -0.96
CA PHE A 49 -5.69 11.19 -1.57
C PHE A 49 -4.57 11.93 -2.28
N PHE A 50 -3.36 11.40 -2.11
CA PHE A 50 -2.15 11.88 -2.75
C PHE A 50 -1.39 10.72 -3.38
N THR A 51 -0.72 10.98 -4.50
CA THR A 51 0.29 10.06 -5.01
C THR A 51 1.48 9.97 -4.05
N ARG A 52 2.33 8.96 -4.22
CA ARG A 52 3.64 8.85 -3.53
C ARG A 52 4.52 10.11 -3.58
N LYS A 53 4.33 10.99 -4.56
CA LYS A 53 5.10 12.23 -4.73
C LYS A 53 4.42 13.46 -4.11
N GLY A 54 3.27 13.30 -3.46
CA GLY A 54 2.51 14.42 -2.88
C GLY A 54 1.59 15.15 -3.87
N ASN A 55 1.43 14.65 -5.11
CA ASN A 55 0.43 15.21 -6.03
C ASN A 55 -0.97 14.80 -5.55
N SER A 56 -1.86 15.79 -5.34
CA SER A 56 -3.26 15.54 -4.97
C SER A 56 -4.02 14.79 -6.07
N LEU A 57 -4.94 13.93 -5.65
CA LEU A 57 -5.86 13.16 -6.48
C LEU A 57 -7.32 13.54 -6.19
N ASN A 58 -7.58 14.58 -5.40
CA ASN A 58 -8.91 14.87 -4.86
C ASN A 58 -9.95 15.26 -5.93
N ASP A 59 -9.50 15.73 -7.10
CA ASP A 59 -10.35 16.05 -8.24
C ASP A 59 -10.66 14.85 -9.15
N TRP A 60 -10.12 13.65 -8.84
CA TRP A 60 -10.29 12.48 -9.70
C TRP A 60 -11.69 11.90 -9.58
N ALA A 61 -12.39 11.80 -10.72
CA ALA A 61 -13.75 11.31 -10.78
C ALA A 61 -13.91 9.92 -10.12
N PHE A 62 -12.99 8.99 -10.37
CA PHE A 62 -13.01 7.66 -9.76
C PHE A 62 -12.99 7.67 -8.22
N LEU A 63 -12.32 8.64 -7.58
CA LEU A 63 -12.18 8.66 -6.12
C LEU A 63 -13.40 9.23 -5.40
N LYS A 64 -14.34 9.87 -6.11
CA LYS A 64 -15.57 10.44 -5.51
C LYS A 64 -16.44 9.37 -4.84
N LYS A 65 -16.45 8.14 -5.35
CA LYS A 65 -17.19 7.01 -4.76
C LYS A 65 -16.60 6.50 -3.44
N LEU A 66 -15.48 7.06 -2.99
CA LEU A 66 -14.81 6.69 -1.75
C LEU A 66 -15.18 7.61 -0.58
N ARG A 67 -16.20 8.47 -0.73
CA ARG A 67 -16.65 9.38 0.33
C ARG A 67 -16.87 8.69 1.70
N PRO A 68 -17.48 7.49 1.80
CA PRO A 68 -17.63 6.81 3.10
C PRO A 68 -16.29 6.44 3.76
N LEU A 69 -15.26 6.11 2.96
CA LEU A 69 -13.90 5.91 3.46
C LEU A 69 -13.36 7.22 4.07
N PHE A 70 -13.59 8.35 3.39
CA PHE A 70 -13.09 9.65 3.83
C PHE A 70 -13.68 10.04 5.18
N GLU A 71 -15.00 9.99 5.31
CA GLU A 71 -15.71 10.36 6.53
C GLU A 71 -15.20 9.57 7.75
N TYR A 72 -15.05 8.24 7.61
CA TYR A 72 -14.56 7.40 8.69
C TYR A 72 -13.09 7.68 9.04
N CYS A 73 -12.22 7.77 8.04
CA CYS A 73 -10.80 8.02 8.28
C CYS A 73 -10.54 9.43 8.82
N ASP A 74 -11.34 10.42 8.44
CA ASP A 74 -11.26 11.78 8.95
C ASP A 74 -11.66 11.85 10.42
N GLU A 75 -12.80 11.23 10.79
CA GLU A 75 -13.26 11.15 12.18
C GLU A 75 -12.24 10.47 13.10
N LYS A 76 -11.60 9.39 12.61
CA LYS A 76 -10.65 8.59 13.39
C LYS A 76 -9.19 9.04 13.22
N ASN A 77 -8.93 10.05 12.40
CA ASN A 77 -7.57 10.51 12.04
C ASN A 77 -6.67 9.36 11.55
N ILE A 78 -7.17 8.52 10.64
CA ILE A 78 -6.48 7.34 10.11
C ILE A 78 -5.84 7.65 8.77
N TYR A 79 -4.52 7.57 8.71
CA TYR A 79 -3.73 7.68 7.50
C TYR A 79 -3.60 6.31 6.83
N LEU A 80 -3.81 6.23 5.52
CA LEU A 80 -3.76 4.97 4.79
C LEU A 80 -2.70 4.98 3.71
N ASP A 81 -2.12 3.81 3.46
CA ASP A 81 -1.17 3.57 2.38
C ASP A 81 -1.64 2.40 1.52
N GLY A 82 -1.61 2.59 0.21
CA GLY A 82 -2.20 1.63 -0.71
C GLY A 82 -1.74 1.79 -2.15
N GLU A 83 -2.25 0.91 -3.00
CA GLU A 83 -1.98 0.90 -4.43
C GLU A 83 -3.30 1.04 -5.21
N LEU A 84 -3.39 2.05 -6.06
CA LEU A 84 -4.45 2.21 -7.05
C LEU A 84 -4.08 1.45 -8.32
N VAL A 85 -4.85 0.42 -8.63
CA VAL A 85 -4.59 -0.52 -9.73
C VAL A 85 -5.73 -0.47 -10.74
N HIS A 86 -5.41 -0.12 -11.98
CA HIS A 86 -6.36 -0.25 -13.08
C HIS A 86 -6.29 -1.67 -13.65
N LEU A 87 -7.43 -2.32 -13.93
CA LEU A 87 -7.44 -3.73 -14.35
C LEU A 87 -6.78 -3.98 -15.71
N ALA A 88 -6.81 -2.98 -16.60
CA ALA A 88 -6.08 -2.98 -17.88
C ALA A 88 -4.57 -2.66 -17.75
N GLY A 89 -4.07 -2.38 -16.54
CA GLY A 89 -2.67 -2.11 -16.26
C GLY A 89 -2.38 -0.66 -15.89
N ARG A 90 -1.19 -0.44 -15.32
CA ARG A 90 -0.71 0.84 -14.77
C ARG A 90 -0.88 2.04 -15.70
N ASN A 91 -0.66 1.86 -16.99
CA ASN A 91 -0.74 2.95 -17.97
C ASN A 91 -2.14 3.56 -18.12
N TYR A 92 -3.17 2.85 -17.66
CA TYR A 92 -4.55 3.31 -17.69
C TYR A 92 -4.97 4.04 -16.40
N VAL A 93 -4.15 4.04 -15.33
CA VAL A 93 -4.47 4.76 -14.09
C VAL A 93 -4.80 6.24 -14.33
N PRO A 94 -4.08 7.02 -15.18
CA PRO A 94 -4.42 8.41 -15.48
C PRO A 94 -5.84 8.64 -16.00
N SER A 95 -6.43 7.64 -16.68
CA SER A 95 -7.79 7.76 -17.22
C SER A 95 -8.87 7.87 -16.14
N LEU A 96 -8.57 7.38 -14.92
CA LEU A 96 -9.46 7.45 -13.76
C LEU A 96 -9.73 8.88 -13.30
N LYS A 97 -8.90 9.85 -13.70
CA LYS A 97 -9.15 11.26 -13.45
C LYS A 97 -10.51 11.70 -14.01
N TYR A 98 -10.88 11.20 -15.20
CA TYR A 98 -12.06 11.63 -15.93
C TYR A 98 -13.19 10.58 -15.94
N ASN A 99 -12.94 9.37 -15.41
CA ASN A 99 -13.88 8.26 -15.47
C ASN A 99 -14.24 7.73 -14.07
N GLU A 100 -15.40 8.14 -13.56
CA GLU A 100 -15.94 7.70 -12.27
C GLU A 100 -16.17 6.17 -12.20
N ASN A 101 -16.59 5.60 -13.34
CA ASN A 101 -16.86 4.17 -13.52
C ASN A 101 -15.63 3.41 -14.05
N GLY A 102 -14.43 4.01 -13.92
CA GLY A 102 -13.19 3.38 -14.35
C GLY A 102 -12.99 2.02 -13.67
N ASN A 103 -12.43 1.07 -14.43
CA ASN A 103 -12.24 -0.30 -13.98
C ASN A 103 -10.95 -0.44 -13.17
N ALA A 104 -11.01 -0.04 -11.91
CA ALA A 104 -9.88 0.00 -11.01
C ALA A 104 -10.26 -0.42 -9.59
N HIS A 105 -9.24 -0.79 -8.83
CA HIS A 105 -9.33 -1.25 -7.46
C HIS A 105 -8.25 -0.60 -6.61
N ILE A 106 -8.52 -0.39 -5.32
CA ILE A 106 -7.55 0.09 -4.34
C ILE A 106 -7.21 -1.05 -3.40
N PHE A 107 -5.93 -1.41 -3.36
CA PHE A 107 -5.39 -2.37 -2.41
C PHE A 107 -4.65 -1.62 -1.30
N LEU A 108 -5.29 -1.47 -0.14
CA LEU A 108 -4.67 -0.86 1.03
C LEU A 108 -3.78 -1.90 1.72
N PHE A 109 -2.54 -1.53 2.05
CA PHE A 109 -1.56 -2.45 2.62
C PHE A 109 -0.92 -1.96 3.93
N ASP A 110 -1.22 -0.74 4.38
CA ASP A 110 -0.84 -0.29 5.72
C ASP A 110 -1.68 0.88 6.22
N VAL A 111 -1.58 1.13 7.52
CA VAL A 111 -1.94 2.39 8.19
C VAL A 111 -0.63 3.11 8.52
N ILE A 112 -0.57 4.42 8.31
CA ILE A 112 0.63 5.20 8.70
C ILE A 112 0.51 5.56 10.17
N ASP A 113 1.23 4.83 11.01
CA ASP A 113 1.32 5.03 12.46
C ASP A 113 2.78 4.73 12.90
N GLU A 114 3.47 5.74 13.41
CA GLU A 114 4.91 5.68 13.74
C GLU A 114 5.20 4.89 15.04
N GLU A 115 4.19 4.72 15.89
CA GLU A 115 4.35 4.11 17.20
C GLU A 115 4.07 2.61 17.19
N LYS A 116 3.15 2.16 16.34
CA LYS A 116 2.69 0.76 16.31
C LYS A 116 3.51 -0.14 15.39
N PRO A 117 3.75 -1.41 15.78
CA PRO A 117 4.31 -2.43 14.89
C PRO A 117 3.33 -2.82 13.78
N LEU A 118 3.85 -3.39 12.68
CA LEU A 118 3.07 -3.73 11.48
C LEU A 118 1.83 -4.58 11.79
N LEU A 119 1.92 -5.60 12.64
CA LEU A 119 0.75 -6.45 12.95
C LEU A 119 -0.41 -5.66 13.58
N GLU A 120 -0.13 -4.67 14.41
CA GLU A 120 -1.17 -3.83 15.01
C GLU A 120 -1.76 -2.84 13.98
N ARG A 121 -0.92 -2.31 13.09
CA ARG A 121 -1.38 -1.45 11.98
C ARG A 121 -2.26 -2.23 11.01
N LEU A 122 -1.91 -3.47 10.67
CA LEU A 122 -2.74 -4.35 9.83
C LEU A 122 -4.09 -4.69 10.49
N ARG A 123 -4.13 -4.91 11.81
CA ARG A 123 -5.40 -5.07 12.54
C ARG A 123 -6.27 -3.82 12.41
N THR A 124 -5.67 -2.64 12.61
CA THR A 124 -6.35 -1.34 12.44
C THR A 124 -6.90 -1.20 11.01
N LEU A 125 -6.09 -1.56 10.01
CA LEU A 125 -6.47 -1.52 8.61
C LEU A 125 -7.68 -2.42 8.30
N VAL A 126 -7.64 -3.67 8.78
CA VAL A 126 -8.75 -4.62 8.59
C VAL A 126 -10.04 -4.10 9.22
N LEU A 127 -9.99 -3.58 10.44
CA LEU A 127 -11.16 -3.00 11.10
C LEU A 127 -11.68 -1.77 10.34
N THR A 128 -10.79 -0.93 9.83
CA THR A 128 -11.12 0.25 9.02
C THR A 128 -11.86 -0.15 7.74
N VAL A 129 -11.30 -1.08 6.96
CA VAL A 129 -11.91 -1.52 5.68
C VAL A 129 -13.24 -2.24 5.89
N ARG A 130 -13.36 -3.04 6.97
CA ARG A 130 -14.63 -3.70 7.31
C ARG A 130 -15.76 -2.70 7.61
N HIS A 131 -15.44 -1.54 8.15
CA HIS A 131 -16.44 -0.50 8.42
C HIS A 131 -16.96 0.17 7.14
N ILE A 132 -16.10 0.34 6.15
CA ILE A 132 -16.40 1.11 4.93
C ILE A 132 -17.30 0.35 3.96
N ASN A 133 -17.22 -0.99 3.94
CA ASN A 133 -18.01 -1.86 3.06
C ASN A 133 -18.01 -1.42 1.58
N SER A 134 -16.82 -1.18 1.03
CA SER A 134 -16.65 -0.76 -0.37
C SER A 134 -16.21 -1.92 -1.26
N ILE A 135 -16.84 -2.05 -2.43
CA ILE A 135 -16.50 -3.10 -3.42
C ILE A 135 -15.21 -2.81 -4.20
N VAL A 136 -14.72 -1.56 -4.19
CA VAL A 136 -13.50 -1.15 -4.92
C VAL A 136 -12.27 -0.99 -4.03
N ILE A 137 -12.40 -1.31 -2.74
CA ILE A 137 -11.31 -1.28 -1.76
C ILE A 137 -11.13 -2.69 -1.20
N SER A 138 -9.88 -3.13 -1.07
CA SER A 138 -9.56 -4.34 -0.34
C SER A 138 -8.29 -4.17 0.48
N VAL A 139 -8.20 -4.93 1.56
CA VAL A 139 -6.94 -5.09 2.29
C VAL A 139 -6.04 -6.03 1.49
N MET A 140 -4.79 -5.64 1.32
CA MET A 140 -3.75 -6.46 0.71
C MET A 140 -3.57 -7.76 1.50
N PRO A 141 -3.62 -8.94 0.87
CA PRO A 141 -3.38 -10.19 1.58
C PRO A 141 -1.95 -10.18 2.13
N SER A 142 -1.83 -10.36 3.45
CA SER A 142 -0.55 -10.44 4.16
C SER A 142 -0.44 -11.80 4.83
N ILE A 143 0.48 -12.63 4.36
CA ILE A 143 0.57 -14.04 4.79
C ILE A 143 1.88 -14.26 5.55
N PRO A 144 1.86 -14.85 6.77
CA PRO A 144 3.09 -15.27 7.46
C PRO A 144 3.88 -16.28 6.64
N LEU A 145 5.18 -16.04 6.49
CA LEU A 145 6.12 -17.02 5.96
C LEU A 145 6.46 -18.05 7.05
N LYS A 146 6.62 -19.31 6.66
CA LYS A 146 7.04 -20.39 7.58
C LYS A 146 8.46 -20.84 7.31
N GLU A 147 8.89 -20.76 6.06
CA GLU A 147 10.19 -21.23 5.60
C GLU A 147 10.60 -20.52 4.31
N GLU A 148 11.90 -20.51 4.00
CA GLU A 148 12.44 -19.74 2.86
C GLU A 148 11.79 -20.13 1.52
N LYS A 149 11.44 -21.41 1.32
CA LYS A 149 10.78 -21.88 0.09
C LYS A 149 9.40 -21.26 -0.14
N ASP A 150 8.76 -20.73 0.90
CA ASP A 150 7.49 -20.01 0.75
C ASP A 150 7.66 -18.74 -0.09
N ILE A 151 8.82 -18.08 -0.03
CA ILE A 151 9.09 -16.87 -0.84
C ILE A 151 8.97 -17.20 -2.33
N GLN A 152 9.66 -18.24 -2.79
CA GLN A 152 9.59 -18.69 -4.18
C GLN A 152 8.17 -19.12 -4.55
N LYS A 153 7.51 -19.87 -3.67
CA LYS A 153 6.14 -20.33 -3.88
C LYS A 153 5.17 -19.17 -4.08
N PHE A 154 5.16 -18.18 -3.19
CA PHE A 154 4.27 -17.02 -3.28
C PHE A 154 4.63 -16.10 -4.43
N PHE A 155 5.93 -15.93 -4.72
CA PHE A 155 6.37 -15.21 -5.91
C PHE A 155 5.78 -15.84 -7.17
N THR A 156 6.05 -17.12 -7.42
CA THR A 156 5.54 -17.83 -8.60
C THR A 156 4.02 -17.79 -8.66
N LEU A 157 3.33 -18.08 -7.56
CA LEU A 157 1.86 -18.11 -7.52
C LEU A 157 1.26 -16.74 -7.86
N TRP A 158 1.74 -15.66 -7.25
CA TRP A 158 1.12 -14.35 -7.43
C TRP A 158 1.52 -13.67 -8.74
N THR A 159 2.75 -13.85 -9.22
CA THR A 159 3.17 -13.25 -10.51
C THR A 159 2.48 -13.86 -11.73
N MET A 160 1.76 -14.98 -11.57
CA MET A 160 0.88 -15.51 -12.63
C MET A 160 -0.37 -14.64 -12.84
N HIS A 161 -0.75 -13.80 -11.88
CA HIS A 161 -1.91 -12.93 -11.99
C HIS A 161 -1.55 -11.58 -12.63
N ARG A 162 -2.53 -10.99 -13.34
CA ARG A 162 -2.35 -9.67 -13.95
C ARG A 162 -2.05 -8.61 -12.91
N ASN A 163 -1.24 -7.63 -13.31
CA ASN A 163 -0.88 -6.45 -12.51
C ASN A 163 -0.11 -6.74 -11.23
N ILE A 164 0.45 -7.95 -11.05
CA ILE A 164 1.38 -8.27 -9.96
C ILE A 164 2.78 -8.41 -10.56
N GLU A 165 3.69 -7.55 -10.13
CA GLU A 165 5.08 -7.50 -10.63
C GLU A 165 6.10 -8.14 -9.68
N GLY A 166 5.63 -8.82 -8.63
CA GLY A 166 6.47 -9.49 -7.65
C GLY A 166 5.81 -9.60 -6.29
N ILE A 167 6.63 -9.59 -5.23
CA ILE A 167 6.19 -9.64 -3.84
C ILE A 167 6.91 -8.60 -2.98
N VAL A 168 6.33 -8.30 -1.83
CA VAL A 168 6.95 -7.51 -0.76
C VAL A 168 6.95 -8.35 0.51
N LEU A 169 8.13 -8.51 1.10
CA LEU A 169 8.28 -9.09 2.43
C LEU A 169 8.26 -7.95 3.44
N LYS A 170 7.59 -8.14 4.58
CA LYS A 170 7.55 -7.13 5.65
C LYS A 170 7.72 -7.78 7.01
N ARG A 171 8.63 -7.25 7.84
CA ARG A 171 8.83 -7.74 9.21
C ARG A 171 7.63 -7.35 10.09
N MET A 172 7.09 -8.31 10.83
CA MET A 172 5.85 -8.20 11.61
C MET A 172 5.90 -7.13 12.72
N ASP A 173 7.08 -6.90 13.28
CA ASP A 173 7.35 -5.92 14.33
C ASP A 173 7.84 -4.56 13.79
N SER A 174 7.92 -4.40 12.46
CA SER A 174 8.45 -3.19 11.85
C SER A 174 7.59 -1.96 12.15
N LYS A 175 8.23 -0.85 12.49
CA LYS A 175 7.60 0.48 12.58
C LYS A 175 7.43 1.08 11.18
N TYR A 176 6.52 2.04 11.06
CA TYR A 176 6.37 2.84 9.84
C TYR A 176 7.20 4.11 9.97
N TYR A 177 8.07 4.39 9.01
CA TYR A 177 8.93 5.58 9.01
C TYR A 177 8.57 6.51 7.85
N PRO A 178 7.64 7.46 8.04
CA PRO A 178 7.27 8.39 7.01
C PRO A 178 8.36 9.46 6.87
N GLY A 179 8.63 9.88 5.63
CA GLY A 179 9.69 10.81 5.31
C GLY A 179 9.23 12.26 5.23
N LYS A 180 10.07 13.20 5.67
CA LYS A 180 9.79 14.65 5.62
C LYS A 180 10.08 15.24 4.24
N ASP A 181 11.32 15.05 3.74
CA ASP A 181 11.79 15.63 2.48
C ASP A 181 11.85 14.61 1.33
N GLY A 182 11.52 13.35 1.64
CA GLY A 182 11.55 12.25 0.71
C GLY A 182 11.33 10.92 1.41
N PRO A 183 11.01 9.85 0.68
CA PRO A 183 10.65 8.57 1.26
C PRO A 183 11.86 7.89 1.91
N VAL A 184 11.68 7.42 3.14
CA VAL A 184 12.66 6.58 3.86
C VAL A 184 12.66 5.18 3.27
N ILE A 185 13.83 4.60 3.03
CA ILE A 185 13.98 3.20 2.62
C ILE A 185 14.29 2.39 3.87
N THR A 186 13.53 1.31 4.12
CA THR A 186 13.78 0.40 5.23
C THR A 186 14.20 -0.98 4.74
N ASN A 187 15.01 -1.69 5.52
CA ASN A 187 15.32 -3.10 5.31
C ASN A 187 14.26 -4.03 5.92
N ASP A 188 13.37 -3.51 6.77
CA ASP A 188 12.28 -4.31 7.32
C ASP A 188 11.20 -4.62 6.28
N TRP A 189 11.25 -3.95 5.12
CA TRP A 189 10.38 -4.19 3.98
C TRP A 189 11.25 -4.45 2.75
N ILE A 190 11.12 -5.61 2.12
CA ILE A 190 11.97 -6.04 1.02
C ILE A 190 11.10 -6.32 -0.20
N LYS A 191 11.34 -5.63 -1.32
CA LYS A 191 10.65 -5.92 -2.59
C LYS A 191 11.46 -6.90 -3.43
N ILE A 192 10.78 -7.88 -3.99
CA ILE A 192 11.34 -8.90 -4.88
C ILE A 192 10.54 -8.86 -6.18
N LYS A 193 11.21 -8.55 -7.29
CA LYS A 193 10.58 -8.49 -8.62
C LYS A 193 11.07 -9.58 -9.58
N ASN A 194 12.23 -10.14 -9.28
CA ASN A 194 12.86 -11.20 -10.03
C ASN A 194 13.42 -12.20 -9.01
N LEU A 195 13.18 -13.49 -9.22
CA LEU A 195 13.80 -14.60 -8.52
C LEU A 195 14.50 -15.51 -9.53
#